data_AF-A0A7V2Z2Y2-F1
#
_entry.id   AF-A0A7V2Z2Y2-F1
#
_cell.length_a   1.000
_cell.length_b   1.000
_cell.length_c   1.000
_cell.angle_alpha   90.00
_cell.angle_beta   90.00
_cell.angle_gamma   90.00
#
_symmetry.space_group_name_H-M   'P 1'
#
loop_
_entity.id
_entity.type
_entity.pdbx_description
1 polymer ?
#
loop_
_entity_poly.entity_id
_entity_poly.type
_entity_poly.pdbx_seq_one_letter_code
_entity_poly.pdbx_strand_id
1 'polypeptide(L)'
;MGARYALAIAMVAVALAGAGPMACGSRADRSKEDLIVRPRSAPGALAKGPALFLEARAKGETVSLTLTNYLDVPVVVGPRCFAVIPRGKRQVVPFESTQGFARLPIKSLSKGDSVSGYLSLPGHGDLVGAKLVFKPIEESLRPVACVIQPEP
;
A
#
# COMPACT_ATOMS: atom_id res chain seq x y z
N MET A 1 24.58 -9.09 35.48
CA MET A 1 23.62 -8.31 36.29
C MET A 1 22.77 -7.50 35.31
N GLY A 2 21.54 -7.83 34.91
CA GLY A 2 20.52 -8.67 35.52
C GLY A 2 19.37 -7.80 36.02
N ALA A 3 18.58 -7.18 35.14
CA ALA A 3 17.34 -6.52 35.53
C ALA A 3 16.27 -6.75 34.44
N ARG A 4 15.47 -7.79 34.69
CA ARG A 4 14.18 -8.07 34.03
C ARG A 4 13.10 -7.53 34.95
N TYR A 5 12.26 -6.63 34.46
CA TYR A 5 10.99 -6.24 35.08
C TYR A 5 10.07 -5.74 33.98
N ALA A 6 8.75 -5.86 34.03
CA ALA A 6 7.84 -6.92 34.46
C ALA A 6 6.54 -6.55 33.72
N LEU A 7 5.86 -7.56 33.19
CA LEU A 7 4.71 -7.45 32.31
C LEU A 7 3.47 -7.13 33.17
N ALA A 8 2.77 -6.02 32.91
CA ALA A 8 1.52 -5.67 33.59
C ALA A 8 0.35 -5.82 32.62
N ILE A 9 -0.43 -6.89 32.80
CA ILE A 9 -1.71 -7.12 32.14
C ILE A 9 -2.79 -6.50 33.02
N ALA A 10 -3.52 -5.51 32.51
CA ALA A 10 -4.71 -4.98 33.17
C ALA A 10 -5.96 -5.60 32.52
N MET A 11 -6.59 -6.53 33.23
CA MET A 11 -7.97 -6.94 32.98
C MET A 11 -8.92 -5.84 33.46
N VAL A 12 -9.88 -5.45 32.64
CA VAL A 12 -11.08 -4.75 33.09
C VAL A 12 -12.30 -5.52 32.59
N ALA A 13 -13.04 -6.08 33.54
CA ALA A 13 -14.33 -6.72 33.34
C ALA A 13 -15.33 -6.06 34.29
N VAL A 14 -16.38 -5.42 33.76
CA VAL A 14 -17.61 -4.96 34.45
C VAL A 14 -18.61 -4.64 33.34
N ALA A 15 -19.92 -4.91 33.36
CA ALA A 15 -20.80 -5.84 34.08
C ALA A 15 -22.18 -5.75 33.38
N LEU A 16 -23.02 -6.78 33.56
CA LEU A 16 -24.42 -6.87 33.13
C LEU A 16 -25.30 -5.73 33.70
N ALA A 17 -26.34 -5.34 32.95
CA ALA A 17 -27.77 -5.46 33.36
C ALA A 17 -28.69 -4.62 32.46
N GLY A 18 -29.85 -5.17 32.12
CA GLY A 18 -30.92 -4.43 31.44
C GLY A 18 -32.00 -5.34 30.86
N ALA A 19 -32.82 -5.93 31.73
CA ALA A 19 -33.97 -6.75 31.40
C ALA A 19 -35.19 -5.91 31.00
N GLY A 20 -36.03 -6.45 30.12
CA GLY A 20 -37.41 -6.01 29.90
C GLY A 20 -38.16 -7.00 28.99
N PRO A 21 -39.15 -7.76 29.51
CA PRO A 21 -40.05 -8.59 28.70
C PRO A 21 -41.46 -7.98 28.59
N MET A 22 -42.30 -8.63 27.75
CA MET A 22 -43.73 -8.40 27.42
C MET A 22 -43.99 -7.56 26.15
N ALA A 23 -44.84 -7.95 25.18
CA ALA A 23 -45.79 -9.07 25.08
C ALA A 23 -46.15 -9.40 23.61
N CYS A 24 -46.59 -10.65 23.42
CA CYS A 24 -47.58 -11.21 22.49
C CYS A 24 -47.91 -10.55 21.14
N GLY A 25 -47.72 -11.34 20.08
CA GLY A 25 -48.39 -11.22 18.78
C GLY A 25 -48.25 -12.52 17.98
N SER A 26 -49.34 -12.96 17.35
CA SER A 26 -49.67 -14.35 17.02
C SER A 26 -49.21 -14.84 15.63
N ARG A 27 -48.78 -16.12 15.59
CA ARG A 27 -48.99 -17.19 14.59
C ARG A 27 -49.02 -16.88 13.06
N ALA A 28 -48.28 -17.74 12.33
CA ALA A 28 -48.21 -17.95 10.87
C ALA A 28 -47.35 -16.90 10.15
N ASP A 29 -46.34 -17.23 9.33
CA ASP A 29 -46.36 -18.22 8.26
C ASP A 29 -44.94 -18.76 7.99
N ARG A 30 -44.85 -19.98 7.44
CA ARG A 30 -43.60 -20.58 7.01
C ARG A 30 -43.19 -19.94 5.69
N SER A 31 -42.13 -19.14 5.68
CA SER A 31 -41.30 -19.00 4.49
C SER A 31 -39.83 -18.93 4.89
N LYS A 32 -39.12 -20.01 4.53
CA LYS A 32 -37.67 -20.03 4.43
C LYS A 32 -37.30 -19.09 3.29
N GLU A 33 -36.89 -17.88 3.63
CA GLU A 33 -36.03 -17.09 2.76
C GLU A 33 -34.88 -16.56 3.60
N ASP A 34 -33.69 -17.04 3.24
CA ASP A 34 -32.38 -16.58 3.67
C ASP A 34 -32.28 -15.04 3.66
N LEU A 35 -32.59 -14.40 4.79
CA LEU A 35 -32.13 -13.04 5.05
C LEU A 35 -30.69 -13.11 5.53
N ILE A 36 -29.78 -13.14 4.56
CA ILE A 36 -28.38 -12.76 4.72
C ILE A 36 -28.38 -11.39 5.39
N VAL A 37 -28.09 -11.37 6.69
CA VAL A 37 -27.82 -10.17 7.46
C VAL A 37 -26.61 -9.51 6.80
N ARG A 38 -26.86 -8.56 5.89
CA ARG A 38 -25.83 -7.64 5.42
C ARG A 38 -25.32 -6.94 6.68
N PRO A 39 -24.05 -7.10 7.09
CA PRO A 39 -23.51 -6.25 8.13
C PRO A 39 -23.66 -4.82 7.62
N ARG A 40 -24.40 -4.01 8.36
CA ARG A 40 -24.53 -2.57 8.13
C ARG A 40 -23.14 -2.00 8.40
N SER A 41 -22.31 -1.93 7.36
CA SER A 41 -21.00 -1.33 7.41
C SER A 41 -21.17 0.07 7.98
N ALA A 42 -20.68 0.28 9.20
CA ALA A 42 -20.42 1.61 9.72
C ALA A 42 -19.66 2.39 8.63
N PRO A 43 -19.89 3.70 8.44
CA PRO A 43 -19.07 4.50 7.55
C PRO A 43 -17.62 4.34 8.00
N GLY A 44 -16.90 3.50 7.26
CA GLY A 44 -15.58 3.06 7.62
C GLY A 44 -14.73 4.29 7.73
N ALA A 45 -14.05 4.44 8.87
CA ALA A 45 -12.83 5.21 8.93
C ALA A 45 -12.02 4.81 7.70
N LEU A 46 -11.91 5.73 6.73
CA LEU A 46 -11.01 5.59 5.59
C LEU A 46 -9.67 5.19 6.18
N ALA A 47 -9.30 3.92 6.01
CA ALA A 47 -7.97 3.46 6.32
C ALA A 47 -7.05 4.46 5.63
N LYS A 48 -6.19 5.14 6.40
CA LYS A 48 -5.18 6.04 5.84
C LYS A 48 -4.23 5.15 5.03
N GLY A 49 -4.62 4.90 3.78
CA GLY A 49 -3.79 4.24 2.80
C GLY A 49 -2.50 5.04 2.64
N PRO A 50 -1.44 4.41 2.12
CA PRO A 50 -0.18 5.11 1.88
C PRO A 50 -0.45 6.31 0.97
N ALA A 51 0.04 7.48 1.39
CA ALA A 51 -0.21 8.75 0.70
C ALA A 51 0.30 8.76 -0.76
N LEU A 52 1.31 7.96 -1.03
CA LEU A 52 1.76 7.57 -2.36
C LEU A 52 1.74 6.05 -2.45
N PHE A 53 1.26 5.51 -3.55
CA PHE A 53 1.20 4.08 -3.78
C PHE A 53 2.01 3.70 -5.01
N LEU A 54 2.96 2.77 -4.82
CA LEU A 54 3.87 2.32 -5.85
C LEU A 54 3.77 0.80 -6.00
N GLU A 55 3.50 0.36 -7.22
CA GLU A 55 3.57 -1.04 -7.62
C GLU A 55 4.65 -1.23 -8.66
N ALA A 56 5.33 -2.38 -8.61
CA ALA A 56 6.36 -2.73 -9.57
C ALA A 56 6.37 -4.23 -9.84
N ARG A 57 6.54 -4.58 -11.12
CA ARG A 57 6.72 -5.94 -11.60
C ARG A 57 7.95 -5.99 -12.50
N ALA A 58 8.60 -7.13 -12.58
CA ALA A 58 9.75 -7.30 -13.46
C ALA A 58 9.73 -8.59 -14.26
N LYS A 59 10.38 -8.49 -15.43
CA LYS A 59 10.75 -9.61 -16.29
C LYS A 59 12.21 -9.42 -16.69
N GLY A 60 13.09 -10.14 -16.00
CA GLY A 60 14.54 -9.96 -16.12
C GLY A 60 14.96 -8.56 -15.65
N GLU A 61 15.60 -7.81 -16.56
CA GLU A 61 16.17 -6.48 -16.30
C GLU A 61 15.18 -5.32 -16.50
N THR A 62 13.93 -5.62 -16.86
CA THR A 62 12.90 -4.61 -17.11
C THR A 62 11.85 -4.63 -16.01
N VAL A 63 11.58 -3.45 -15.44
CA VAL A 63 10.58 -3.20 -14.40
C VAL A 63 9.42 -2.41 -15.00
N SER A 64 8.22 -2.98 -15.01
CA SER A 64 6.98 -2.24 -15.20
C SER A 64 6.51 -1.69 -13.85
N LEU A 65 6.05 -0.44 -13.83
CA LEU A 65 5.66 0.24 -12.59
C LEU A 65 4.39 1.05 -12.77
N THR A 66 3.68 1.26 -11.66
CA THR A 66 2.56 2.17 -11.53
C THR A 66 2.69 2.96 -10.25
N LEU A 67 2.59 4.28 -10.35
CA LEU A 67 2.61 5.20 -9.21
C LEU A 67 1.29 5.97 -9.18
N THR A 68 0.61 5.95 -8.04
CA THR A 68 -0.65 6.68 -7.80
C THR A 68 -0.45 7.69 -6.67
N ASN A 69 -0.92 8.91 -6.90
CA ASN A 69 -0.88 9.98 -5.91
C ASN A 69 -2.19 10.05 -5.12
N TYR A 70 -2.14 9.88 -3.80
CA TYR A 70 -3.30 10.08 -2.91
C TYR A 70 -3.16 11.33 -2.01
N LEU A 71 -2.07 12.09 -2.15
CA LEU A 71 -1.86 13.36 -1.46
C LEU A 71 -2.77 14.45 -2.03
N ASP A 72 -3.08 15.45 -1.19
CA ASP A 72 -3.77 16.67 -1.62
C ASP A 72 -2.85 17.65 -2.38
N VAL A 73 -1.55 17.34 -2.46
CA VAL A 73 -0.56 18.12 -3.21
C VAL A 73 -0.16 17.41 -4.49
N PRO A 74 0.11 18.16 -5.58
CA PRO A 74 0.63 17.58 -6.81
C PRO A 74 2.03 17.01 -6.60
N VAL A 75 2.37 15.95 -7.32
CA VAL A 75 3.67 15.28 -7.26
C VAL A 75 4.28 15.17 -8.65
N VAL A 76 5.48 15.70 -8.83
CA VAL A 76 6.20 15.59 -10.10
C VAL A 76 6.88 14.22 -10.19
N VAL A 77 6.60 13.51 -11.27
CA VAL A 77 7.13 12.18 -11.55
C VAL A 77 7.98 12.22 -12.81
N GLY A 78 9.12 11.55 -12.76
CA GLY A 78 9.96 11.29 -13.93
C GLY A 78 10.96 10.17 -13.64
N PRO A 79 11.71 9.69 -14.66
CA PRO A 79 12.64 8.57 -14.49
C PRO A 79 13.67 8.78 -13.37
N ARG A 80 14.18 10.00 -13.21
CA ARG A 80 15.19 10.35 -12.18
C ARG A 80 14.67 10.30 -10.74
N CYS A 81 13.35 10.21 -10.56
CA CYS A 81 12.75 10.04 -9.24
C CYS A 81 12.83 8.59 -8.75
N PHE A 82 13.27 7.65 -9.58
CA PHE A 82 13.34 6.24 -9.23
C PHE A 82 14.76 5.78 -8.92
N ALA A 83 14.86 4.83 -8.00
CA ALA A 83 16.08 4.11 -7.67
C ALA A 83 15.75 2.65 -7.38
N VAL A 84 16.71 1.76 -7.59
CA VAL A 84 16.59 0.34 -7.27
C VAL A 84 17.57 -0.02 -6.17
N ILE A 85 17.12 -0.82 -5.22
CA ILE A 85 17.96 -1.47 -4.22
C ILE A 85 17.98 -2.96 -4.57
N PRO A 86 19.07 -3.46 -5.18
CA PRO A 86 19.17 -4.87 -5.55
C PRO A 86 19.02 -5.78 -4.33
N ARG A 87 18.47 -6.97 -4.54
CA ARG A 87 18.25 -7.95 -3.47
C ARG A 87 19.55 -8.23 -2.70
N GLY A 88 19.48 -8.16 -1.37
CA GLY A 88 20.62 -8.43 -0.49
C GLY A 88 21.67 -7.31 -0.43
N LYS A 89 21.51 -6.23 -1.20
CA LYS A 89 22.40 -5.05 -1.14
C LYS A 89 21.79 -3.96 -0.26
N ARG A 90 22.65 -3.16 0.36
CA ARG A 90 22.27 -1.90 1.04
C ARG A 90 22.43 -0.67 0.15
N GLN A 91 23.04 -0.85 -1.02
CA GLN A 91 23.31 0.23 -1.97
C GLN A 91 22.03 0.60 -2.72
N VAL A 92 21.69 1.88 -2.68
CA VAL A 92 20.67 2.48 -3.53
C VAL A 92 21.32 2.83 -4.86
N VAL A 93 20.75 2.34 -5.96
CA VAL A 93 21.19 2.62 -7.33
C VAL A 93 20.16 3.56 -7.96
N PRO A 94 20.44 4.87 -8.06
CA PRO A 94 19.56 5.80 -8.76
C PRO A 94 19.38 5.39 -10.22
N PHE A 95 18.20 5.64 -10.77
CA PHE A 95 18.03 5.51 -12.22
C PHE A 95 18.77 6.66 -12.92
N GLU A 96 19.74 6.29 -13.74
CA GLU A 96 20.42 7.20 -14.65
C GLU A 96 20.12 6.79 -16.10
N SER A 97 19.77 7.76 -16.95
CA SER A 97 19.48 7.52 -18.37
C SER A 97 20.70 7.06 -19.17
N THR A 98 21.90 7.20 -18.61
CA THR A 98 23.16 6.66 -19.15
C THR A 98 23.32 5.16 -18.87
N GLN A 99 22.63 4.64 -17.86
CA GLN A 99 22.75 3.27 -17.37
C GLN A 99 21.52 2.42 -17.70
N GLY A 100 20.50 3.00 -18.35
CA GLY A 100 19.26 2.31 -18.64
C GLY A 100 18.31 3.11 -19.52
N PHE A 101 17.20 2.48 -19.86
CA PHE A 101 16.14 3.06 -20.68
C PHE A 101 14.86 3.21 -19.86
N ALA A 102 14.18 4.33 -19.98
CA ALA A 102 12.89 4.56 -19.33
C ALA A 102 11.84 5.01 -20.33
N ARG A 103 10.67 4.38 -20.29
CA ARG A 103 9.46 4.89 -20.92
C ARG A 103 8.46 5.24 -19.85
N LEU A 104 8.75 6.35 -19.18
CA LEU A 104 7.90 6.96 -18.17
C LEU A 104 7.81 8.46 -18.48
N PRO A 105 6.60 9.01 -18.68
CA PRO A 105 6.47 10.43 -18.99
C PRO A 105 6.86 11.28 -17.78
N ILE A 106 7.40 12.47 -18.05
CA ILE A 106 7.56 13.50 -17.02
C ILE A 106 6.20 14.18 -16.86
N LYS A 107 5.56 14.02 -15.71
CA LYS A 107 4.20 14.51 -15.46
C LYS A 107 4.02 14.92 -14.00
N SER A 108 3.20 15.95 -13.76
CA SER A 108 2.66 16.26 -12.43
C SER A 108 1.37 15.48 -12.19
N LEU A 109 1.31 14.69 -11.11
CA LEU A 109 0.15 13.90 -10.73
C LEU A 109 -0.67 14.63 -9.68
N SER A 110 -1.94 14.90 -9.99
CA SER A 110 -2.91 15.41 -9.00
C SER A 110 -3.42 14.28 -8.11
N LYS A 111 -4.20 14.62 -7.07
CA LYS A 111 -4.82 13.62 -6.21
C LYS A 111 -5.72 12.67 -7.01
N GLY A 112 -5.49 11.37 -6.85
CA GLY A 112 -6.18 10.29 -7.56
C GLY A 112 -5.55 9.93 -8.91
N ASP A 113 -4.63 10.74 -9.43
CA ASP A 113 -3.96 10.44 -10.70
C ASP A 113 -2.96 9.30 -10.55
N SER A 114 -2.80 8.56 -11.64
CA SER A 114 -1.82 7.48 -11.75
C SER A 114 -0.95 7.66 -12.99
N VAL A 115 0.28 7.17 -12.93
CA VAL A 115 1.17 7.02 -14.09
C VAL A 115 1.75 5.62 -14.11
N SER A 116 1.80 5.05 -15.30
CA SER A 116 2.43 3.76 -15.54
C SER A 116 3.53 3.90 -16.59
N GLY A 117 4.53 3.05 -16.50
CA GLY A 117 5.65 3.01 -17.44
C GLY A 117 6.57 1.84 -17.14
N TYR A 118 7.75 1.85 -17.76
CA TYR A 118 8.77 0.87 -17.47
C TYR A 118 10.18 1.48 -17.42
N LEU A 119 11.03 0.85 -16.63
CA LEU A 119 12.45 1.13 -16.46
C LEU A 119 13.23 -0.14 -16.81
N SER A 120 14.17 -0.04 -17.74
CA SER A 120 15.11 -1.10 -18.10
C SER A 120 16.48 -0.73 -17.53
N LEU A 121 17.04 -1.63 -16.73
CA LEU A 121 18.30 -1.46 -16.01
C LEU A 121 19.28 -2.58 -16.45
N PRO A 122 19.89 -2.45 -17.64
CA PRO A 122 20.79 -3.46 -18.18
C PRO A 122 22.00 -3.69 -17.27
N GLY A 123 22.43 -4.95 -17.16
CA GLY A 123 23.58 -5.36 -16.34
C GLY A 123 23.26 -5.55 -14.86
N HIS A 124 21.99 -5.40 -14.45
CA HIS A 124 21.54 -5.67 -13.09
C HIS A 124 20.97 -7.08 -12.89
N GLY A 125 20.82 -7.87 -13.96
CA GLY A 125 20.25 -9.22 -13.90
C GLY A 125 18.77 -9.22 -13.51
N ASP A 126 18.31 -10.32 -12.92
CA ASP A 126 16.92 -10.42 -12.49
C ASP A 126 16.61 -9.46 -11.32
N LEU A 127 15.64 -8.58 -11.54
CA LEU A 127 15.21 -7.56 -10.58
C LEU A 127 14.07 -8.03 -9.66
N VAL A 128 13.56 -9.24 -9.84
CA VAL A 128 12.52 -9.79 -8.95
C VAL A 128 13.04 -9.88 -7.50
N GLY A 129 12.25 -9.35 -6.57
CA GLY A 129 12.61 -9.28 -5.15
C GLY A 129 13.57 -8.14 -4.77
N ALA A 130 14.06 -7.36 -5.73
CA ALA A 130 14.69 -6.07 -5.44
C ALA A 130 13.63 -5.05 -4.98
N LYS A 131 14.07 -3.92 -4.42
CA LYS A 131 13.15 -2.83 -4.04
C LYS A 131 13.23 -1.71 -5.06
N LEU A 132 12.09 -1.28 -5.57
CA LEU A 132 11.96 -0.04 -6.32
C LEU A 132 11.61 1.08 -5.33
N VAL A 133 12.33 2.18 -5.40
CA VAL A 133 12.14 3.36 -4.54
C VAL A 133 11.77 4.54 -5.44
N PHE A 134 10.70 5.24 -5.08
CA PHE A 134 10.34 6.54 -5.64
C PHE A 134 10.67 7.63 -4.61
N LYS A 135 11.54 8.56 -5.00
CA LYS A 135 11.89 9.77 -4.25
C LYS A 135 11.30 10.99 -4.98
N PRO A 136 10.27 11.63 -4.42
CA PRO A 136 9.73 12.89 -4.95
C PRO A 136 10.81 13.97 -5.03
N ILE A 137 10.64 14.92 -5.94
CA ILE A 137 11.53 16.09 -6.06
C ILE A 137 11.35 17.01 -4.85
N GLU A 138 10.11 17.08 -4.34
CA GLU A 138 9.76 17.84 -3.16
C GLU A 138 10.31 17.19 -1.89
N GLU A 139 11.29 17.83 -1.25
CA GLU A 139 12.00 17.28 -0.06
C GLU A 139 11.10 17.06 1.16
N SER A 140 9.95 17.74 1.22
CA SER A 140 8.96 17.56 2.28
C SER A 140 8.22 16.22 2.21
N LEU A 141 8.26 15.54 1.05
CA LEU A 141 7.58 14.27 0.84
C LEU A 141 8.50 13.10 1.14
N ARG A 142 7.97 12.10 1.84
CA ARG A 142 8.72 10.88 2.16
C ARG A 142 8.86 9.99 0.94
N PRO A 143 10.03 9.35 0.72
CA PRO A 143 10.16 8.32 -0.30
C PRO A 143 9.20 7.16 -0.04
N VAL A 144 8.69 6.57 -1.12
CA VAL A 144 7.92 5.32 -1.08
C VAL A 144 8.72 4.22 -1.75
N ALA A 145 8.60 2.99 -1.25
CA ALA A 145 9.27 1.85 -1.83
C ALA A 145 8.34 0.63 -1.87
N CYS A 146 8.51 -0.19 -2.89
CA CYS A 146 7.85 -1.49 -2.99
C CYS A 146 8.85 -2.58 -3.36
N VAL A 147 8.50 -3.83 -3.05
CA VAL A 147 9.24 -4.99 -3.54
C VAL A 147 8.75 -5.31 -4.94
N ILE A 148 9.68 -5.46 -5.87
CA ILE A 148 9.39 -5.79 -7.27
C ILE A 148 8.91 -7.24 -7.33
N GLN A 149 7.69 -7.42 -7.84
CA GLN A 149 7.06 -8.72 -8.03
C GLN A 149 7.40 -9.32 -9.40
N PRO A 150 7.23 -10.63 -9.63
CA PRO A 150 7.30 -11.18 -10.98
C PRO A 150 6.14 -10.66 -11.85
N GLU A 151 6.42 -10.45 -13.14
CA GLU A 151 5.38 -10.29 -14.16
C GLU A 151 4.61 -11.63 -14.33
N PRO A 152 3.28 -11.61 -14.47
CA PRO A 152 2.48 -12.83 -14.61
C PRO A 152 2.72 -13.59 -15.92
#